data_AF-A0A814FVS3-F1
#
_entry.id   AF-A0A814FVS3-F1
#
_cell.length_a   1.000
_cell.length_b   1.000
_cell.length_c   1.000
_cell.angle_alpha   90.00
_cell.angle_beta   90.00
_cell.angle_gamma   90.00
#
_symmetry.space_group_name_H-M   'P 1'
#
loop_
_entity.id
_entity.type
_entity.pdbx_description
1 polymer ?
#
loop_
_entity_poly.entity_id
_entity_poly.type
_entity_poly.pdbx_seq_one_letter_code
_entity_poly.pdbx_strand_id
1 'polypeptide(L)'
;MNTLENLDFLENATLYILMTPIDDNNPFIIILSILLFIVLLIGLVGNVLVIYVVLNYGRLKTVTNTYLLHLALSDLIFLSGAPFFVSSIITRSWIFGRLACKIFFLTQGVNQYTSIIILALLSFDRFLAVCYSAKSIVWRSRVNPNILLILVWILSFLLMLPIIIFTSLQRETSSSSSNSSSDVQCTIILPFSHSRVLYIIFVAHTATIAYFIPLLLMIYFHIRIVHRLQCRIPKQHRRSRTSMRTRRRVTILVLSVITVHLLCCSPYWAFQMFMTVGLLPQNSSFLFPASSIGQFLLFVNSSTNPILYAFISEIFRTSFQRVFSCLSADQRQLMQERTMMHQSMIGAADRINYLQSRTKTTTRILINDHIQSHQIDYQRLSISRKPSDNNLITRQIRLSSLAPTASIFISETSVVSDV
;
A
#
# COMPACT_ATOMS: atom_id res chain seq x y z
N MET A 1 -40.34 13.62 37.58
CA MET A 1 -38.92 13.87 37.86
C MET A 1 -38.21 12.54 38.07
N ASN A 2 -37.29 12.02 37.24
CA ASN A 2 -36.67 12.56 36.03
C ASN A 2 -36.53 11.47 34.94
N THR A 3 -37.56 11.23 34.14
CA THR A 3 -37.46 10.37 32.94
C THR A 3 -37.04 11.15 31.70
N LEU A 4 -37.57 12.36 31.49
CA LEU A 4 -37.26 13.20 30.32
C LEU A 4 -35.82 13.72 30.29
N GLU A 5 -35.27 14.24 31.40
CA GLU A 5 -33.85 14.63 31.49
C GLU A 5 -32.87 13.47 31.22
N ASN A 6 -33.32 12.23 31.43
CA ASN A 6 -32.55 11.02 31.15
C ASN A 6 -32.67 10.52 29.69
N LEU A 7 -33.30 11.30 28.79
CA LEU A 7 -33.42 10.98 27.36
C LEU A 7 -32.43 11.80 26.50
N ASP A 8 -32.29 13.11 26.77
CA ASP A 8 -31.23 13.94 26.18
C ASP A 8 -29.82 13.43 26.56
N PHE A 9 -29.74 12.71 27.68
CA PHE A 9 -28.57 12.11 28.33
C PHE A 9 -27.62 11.31 27.41
N LEU A 10 -28.08 10.71 26.31
CA LEU A 10 -27.21 9.90 25.42
C LEU A 10 -26.90 10.58 24.09
N GLU A 11 -27.78 11.44 23.58
CA GLU A 11 -27.50 12.24 22.38
C GLU A 11 -26.46 13.33 22.69
N ASN A 12 -26.54 13.91 23.90
CA ASN A 12 -25.59 14.91 24.38
C ASN A 12 -24.23 14.32 24.79
N ALA A 13 -24.09 13.02 25.07
CA ALA A 13 -22.85 12.46 25.60
C ALA A 13 -21.66 12.59 24.61
N THR A 14 -21.86 12.24 23.34
CA THR A 14 -20.83 12.37 22.30
C THR A 14 -20.58 13.84 21.93
N LEU A 15 -21.64 14.66 21.97
CA LEU A 15 -21.60 16.10 21.73
C LEU A 15 -20.72 16.79 22.78
N TYR A 16 -21.00 16.53 24.07
CA TYR A 16 -20.28 17.03 25.23
C TYR A 16 -18.81 16.62 25.23
N ILE A 17 -18.48 15.39 24.82
CA ILE A 17 -17.09 14.93 24.68
C ILE A 17 -16.30 15.85 23.73
N LEU A 18 -16.81 16.10 22.52
CA LEU A 18 -16.14 16.94 21.52
C LEU A 18 -16.06 18.41 21.97
N MET A 19 -17.12 18.89 22.63
CA MET A 19 -17.29 20.25 23.14
C MET A 19 -16.75 20.48 24.56
N THR A 20 -15.97 19.54 25.12
CA THR A 20 -15.29 19.78 26.41
C THR A 20 -14.36 21.00 26.28
N PRO A 21 -14.50 22.03 27.14
CA PRO A 21 -13.72 23.25 27.03
C PRO A 21 -12.25 22.95 27.34
N ILE A 22 -11.40 23.11 26.34
CA ILE A 22 -9.99 22.75 26.33
C ILE A 22 -9.27 23.80 25.49
N ASP A 23 -8.20 24.39 26.03
CA ASP A 23 -7.40 25.40 25.34
C ASP A 23 -6.89 24.91 23.97
N ASP A 24 -6.88 25.79 22.96
CA ASP A 24 -6.39 25.46 21.61
C ASP A 24 -4.92 25.01 21.62
N ASN A 25 -4.13 25.53 22.57
CA ASN A 25 -2.73 25.18 22.80
C ASN A 25 -2.53 23.92 23.68
N ASN A 26 -3.57 23.13 23.96
CA ASN A 26 -3.43 21.99 24.86
C ASN A 26 -2.43 20.94 24.31
N PRO A 27 -1.35 20.61 25.05
CA PRO A 27 -0.29 19.74 24.56
C PRO A 27 -0.76 18.32 24.22
N PHE A 28 -1.87 17.85 24.81
CA PHE A 28 -2.49 16.57 24.44
C PHE A 28 -2.89 16.54 22.97
N ILE A 29 -3.52 17.61 22.46
CA ILE A 29 -3.98 17.72 21.06
C ILE A 29 -2.77 17.67 20.12
N ILE A 30 -1.74 18.45 20.44
CA ILE A 30 -0.53 18.59 19.64
C ILE A 30 0.22 17.25 19.56
N ILE A 31 0.47 16.61 20.71
CA ILE A 31 1.14 15.30 20.79
C ILE A 31 0.32 14.22 20.07
N LEU A 32 -0.99 14.17 20.29
CA LEU A 32 -1.87 13.19 19.65
C LEU A 32 -1.90 13.37 18.12
N SER A 33 -1.92 14.61 17.62
CA SER A 33 -1.91 14.91 16.19
C SER A 33 -0.59 14.51 15.52
N ILE A 34 0.54 14.74 16.19
CA ILE A 34 1.87 14.29 15.73
C ILE A 34 1.92 12.74 15.68
N LEU A 35 1.42 12.07 16.72
CA LEU A 35 1.38 10.60 16.76
C LEU A 35 0.43 10.03 15.69
N LEU A 36 -0.74 10.63 15.48
CA LEU A 36 -1.67 10.26 14.40
C LEU A 36 -1.04 10.41 13.01
N PHE A 37 -0.27 11.49 12.78
CA PHE A 37 0.45 11.69 11.53
C PHE A 37 1.55 10.63 11.29
N ILE A 38 2.32 10.28 12.33
CA ILE A 38 3.33 9.21 12.25
C ILE A 38 2.66 7.85 11.96
N VAL A 39 1.58 7.53 12.68
CA VAL A 39 0.78 6.31 12.48
C VAL A 39 0.18 6.25 11.08
N LEU A 40 -0.30 7.39 10.54
CA LEU A 40 -0.81 7.50 9.18
C LEU A 40 0.28 7.21 8.14
N LEU A 41 1.46 7.82 8.25
CA LEU A 41 2.58 7.56 7.33
C LEU A 41 3.02 6.08 7.35
N ILE A 42 3.19 5.51 8.54
CA ILE A 42 3.53 4.09 8.72
C ILE A 42 2.47 3.19 8.08
N GLY A 43 1.19 3.46 8.35
CA GLY A 43 0.08 2.66 7.85
C GLY A 43 -0.10 2.76 6.33
N LEU A 44 0.03 3.95 5.74
CA LEU A 44 -0.05 4.15 4.30
C LEU A 44 1.08 3.43 3.57
N VAL A 45 2.34 3.73 3.93
CA VAL A 45 3.53 3.11 3.30
C VAL A 45 3.50 1.60 3.46
N GLY A 46 3.20 1.11 4.67
CA GLY A 46 3.14 -0.30 4.97
C GLY A 46 2.07 -1.05 4.17
N ASN A 47 0.81 -0.57 4.18
CA ASN A 47 -0.29 -1.29 3.54
C ASN A 47 -0.24 -1.19 2.00
N VAL A 48 0.18 -0.05 1.43
CA VAL A 48 0.46 0.04 -0.01
C VAL A 48 1.56 -0.95 -0.42
N LEU A 49 2.63 -1.06 0.37
CA LEU A 49 3.73 -2.00 0.08
C LEU A 49 3.30 -3.47 0.20
N VAL A 50 2.38 -3.82 1.11
CA VAL A 50 1.77 -5.16 1.19
C VAL A 50 0.97 -5.46 -0.09
N ILE A 51 0.11 -4.55 -0.54
CA ILE A 51 -0.68 -4.70 -1.77
C ILE A 51 0.24 -4.85 -2.99
N TYR A 52 1.21 -3.96 -3.14
CA TYR A 52 2.21 -4.00 -4.22
C TYR A 52 2.94 -5.35 -4.26
N VAL A 53 3.43 -5.84 -3.12
CA VAL A 53 4.17 -7.10 -3.04
C VAL A 53 3.28 -8.31 -3.38
N VAL A 54 2.04 -8.37 -2.89
CA VAL A 54 1.14 -9.50 -3.18
C VAL A 54 0.68 -9.54 -4.65
N LEU A 55 0.46 -8.37 -5.28
CA LEU A 55 0.03 -8.29 -6.68
C LEU A 55 1.15 -8.65 -7.67
N ASN A 56 2.35 -8.08 -7.48
CA ASN A 56 3.46 -8.21 -8.43
C ASN A 56 4.18 -9.56 -8.33
N TYR A 57 4.41 -10.08 -7.12
CA TYR A 57 5.09 -11.37 -6.96
C TYR A 57 4.09 -12.53 -7.07
N GLY A 58 3.93 -13.11 -8.27
CA GLY A 58 2.99 -14.21 -8.54
C GLY A 58 3.08 -15.41 -7.57
N ARG A 59 4.28 -15.71 -7.03
CA ARG A 59 4.49 -16.73 -5.98
C ARG A 59 3.78 -16.44 -4.65
N LEU A 60 3.26 -15.23 -4.47
CA LEU A 60 2.52 -14.78 -3.29
C LEU A 60 1.01 -14.82 -3.49
N LYS A 61 0.49 -15.23 -4.65
CA LYS A 61 -0.96 -15.35 -4.91
C LYS A 61 -1.54 -16.61 -4.25
N THR A 62 -1.56 -16.60 -2.92
CA THR A 62 -2.06 -17.70 -2.06
C THR A 62 -3.23 -17.22 -1.21
N VAL A 63 -4.16 -18.11 -0.86
CA VAL A 63 -5.36 -17.84 -0.02
C VAL A 63 -5.07 -16.90 1.16
N THR A 64 -4.02 -17.20 1.94
CA THR A 64 -3.61 -16.39 3.10
C THR A 64 -3.20 -14.97 2.71
N ASN A 65 -2.45 -14.80 1.62
CA ASN A 65 -1.99 -13.50 1.17
C ASN A 65 -3.10 -12.70 0.47
N THR A 66 -4.09 -13.36 -0.14
CA THR A 66 -5.33 -12.70 -0.59
C THR A 66 -6.06 -12.08 0.59
N TYR A 67 -6.13 -12.77 1.74
CA TYR A 67 -6.67 -12.20 2.98
C TYR A 67 -5.84 -11.00 3.47
N LEU A 68 -4.49 -11.07 3.43
CA LEU A 68 -3.63 -9.93 3.77
C LEU A 68 -3.82 -8.73 2.82
N LEU A 69 -4.08 -8.97 1.53
CA LEU A 69 -4.34 -7.91 0.55
C LEU A 69 -5.66 -7.18 0.81
N HIS A 70 -6.75 -7.90 1.09
CA HIS A 70 -8.02 -7.26 1.43
C HIS A 70 -8.00 -6.59 2.81
N LEU A 71 -7.21 -7.11 3.76
CA LEU A 71 -6.94 -6.44 5.05
C LEU A 71 -6.18 -5.12 4.84
N ALA A 72 -5.09 -5.13 4.06
CA ALA A 72 -4.36 -3.91 3.73
C ALA A 72 -5.22 -2.88 2.96
N LEU A 73 -6.12 -3.33 2.08
CA LEU A 73 -7.09 -2.44 1.41
C LEU A 73 -8.10 -1.83 2.40
N SER A 74 -8.63 -2.65 3.31
CA SER A 74 -9.50 -2.22 4.42
C SER A 74 -8.80 -1.18 5.30
N ASP A 75 -7.53 -1.39 5.63
CA ASP A 75 -6.74 -0.52 6.50
C ASP A 75 -6.38 0.79 5.82
N LEU A 76 -6.10 0.82 4.51
CA LEU A 76 -5.93 2.08 3.76
C LEU A 76 -7.21 2.93 3.73
N ILE A 77 -8.36 2.28 3.55
CA ILE A 77 -9.68 2.95 3.60
C ILE A 77 -9.93 3.53 5.00
N PHE A 78 -9.60 2.81 6.07
CA PHE A 78 -9.66 3.32 7.44
C PHE A 78 -8.72 4.50 7.70
N LEU A 79 -7.46 4.37 7.31
CA LEU A 79 -6.42 5.39 7.49
C LEU A 79 -6.73 6.70 6.74
N SER A 80 -7.47 6.64 5.62
CA SER A 80 -7.97 7.84 4.93
C SER A 80 -8.90 8.71 5.78
N GLY A 81 -9.47 8.17 6.86
CA GLY A 81 -10.24 8.93 7.85
C GLY A 81 -9.38 9.74 8.84
N ALA A 82 -8.09 9.43 8.99
CA ALA A 82 -7.25 10.07 10.01
C ALA A 82 -7.13 11.61 9.87
N PRO A 83 -7.01 12.20 8.65
CA PRO A 83 -6.98 13.65 8.50
C PRO A 83 -8.30 14.33 8.92
N PHE A 84 -9.45 13.70 8.65
CA PHE A 84 -10.76 14.19 9.09
C PHE A 84 -10.87 14.18 10.62
N PHE A 85 -10.39 13.11 11.26
CA PHE A 85 -10.37 12.99 12.71
C PHE A 85 -9.44 14.02 13.37
N VAL A 86 -8.19 14.14 12.90
CA VAL A 86 -7.22 15.15 13.36
C VAL A 86 -7.80 16.56 13.20
N SER A 87 -8.39 16.87 12.04
CA SER A 87 -9.04 18.16 11.83
C SER A 87 -10.17 18.38 12.84
N SER A 88 -11.09 17.42 13.03
CA SER A 88 -12.22 17.59 13.96
C SER A 88 -11.79 17.77 15.42
N ILE A 89 -10.63 17.24 15.81
CA ILE A 89 -10.01 17.45 17.12
C ILE A 89 -9.42 18.87 17.24
N ILE A 90 -8.78 19.38 16.19
CA ILE A 90 -8.12 20.70 16.18
C ILE A 90 -9.16 21.83 16.03
N THR A 91 -10.07 21.72 15.06
CA THR A 91 -11.09 22.75 14.77
C THR A 91 -12.31 22.66 15.68
N ARG A 92 -12.33 21.70 16.63
CA ARG A 92 -13.45 21.40 17.54
C ARG A 92 -14.80 21.15 16.87
N SER A 93 -14.84 21.02 15.55
CA SER A 93 -16.04 21.18 14.73
C SER A 93 -15.89 20.45 13.41
N TRP A 94 -16.97 19.84 12.91
CA TRP A 94 -17.02 19.08 11.67
C TRP A 94 -17.26 19.98 10.45
N ILE A 95 -16.16 20.53 9.92
CA ILE A 95 -16.18 21.45 8.78
C ILE A 95 -16.50 20.80 7.41
N PHE A 96 -16.46 19.46 7.31
CA PHE A 96 -16.55 18.74 6.03
C PHE A 96 -17.99 18.45 5.53
N GLY A 97 -19.00 18.87 6.27
CA GLY A 97 -20.40 18.70 5.89
C GLY A 97 -20.94 17.25 5.95
N ARG A 98 -22.24 17.10 5.64
CA ARG A 98 -23.02 15.89 5.97
C ARG A 98 -22.62 14.65 5.17
N LEU A 99 -22.21 14.80 3.90
CA LEU A 99 -21.78 13.68 3.06
C LEU A 99 -20.47 13.07 3.59
N ALA A 100 -19.46 13.90 3.85
CA ALA A 100 -18.20 13.44 4.44
C ALA A 100 -18.42 12.81 5.82
N CYS A 101 -19.34 13.34 6.65
CA CYS A 101 -19.69 12.76 7.95
C CYS A 101 -20.20 11.31 7.83
N LYS A 102 -21.16 11.06 6.93
CA LYS A 102 -21.66 9.70 6.66
C LYS A 102 -20.58 8.80 6.05
N ILE A 103 -19.73 9.31 5.15
CA ILE A 103 -18.62 8.56 4.55
C ILE A 103 -17.57 8.18 5.61
N PHE A 104 -17.23 9.08 6.53
CA PHE A 104 -16.28 8.81 7.61
C PHE A 104 -16.77 7.67 8.50
N PHE A 105 -17.97 7.76 9.09
CA PHE A 105 -18.51 6.67 9.91
C PHE A 105 -18.66 5.34 9.13
N LEU A 106 -19.02 5.41 7.84
CA LEU A 106 -19.03 4.26 6.94
C LEU A 106 -17.63 3.61 6.80
N THR A 107 -16.58 4.37 6.48
CA THR A 107 -15.24 3.78 6.25
C THR A 107 -14.59 3.31 7.54
N GLN A 108 -14.76 4.04 8.65
CA GLN A 108 -14.30 3.60 9.97
C GLN A 108 -14.98 2.27 10.36
N GLY A 109 -16.31 2.19 10.21
CA GLY A 109 -17.11 1.04 10.61
C GLY A 109 -16.95 -0.19 9.72
N VAL A 110 -16.86 -0.03 8.40
CA VAL A 110 -16.69 -1.15 7.46
C VAL A 110 -15.31 -1.78 7.60
N ASN A 111 -14.26 -1.01 7.94
CA ASN A 111 -12.98 -1.59 8.33
C ASN A 111 -13.13 -2.47 9.58
N GLN A 112 -13.74 -1.96 10.66
CA GLN A 112 -13.83 -2.68 11.92
C GLN A 112 -14.45 -4.08 11.75
N TYR A 113 -15.52 -4.22 10.93
CA TYR A 113 -16.08 -5.52 10.58
C TYR A 113 -15.21 -6.31 9.59
N THR A 114 -14.77 -5.69 8.48
CA THR A 114 -13.99 -6.38 7.43
C THR A 114 -12.70 -6.96 7.99
N SER A 115 -11.95 -6.15 8.73
CA SER A 115 -10.68 -6.51 9.33
C SER A 115 -10.84 -7.59 10.40
N ILE A 116 -11.82 -7.50 11.31
CA ILE A 116 -11.99 -8.54 12.35
C ILE A 116 -12.46 -9.89 11.77
N ILE A 117 -13.32 -9.87 10.73
CA ILE A 117 -13.75 -11.08 10.02
C ILE A 117 -12.59 -11.69 9.21
N ILE A 118 -11.77 -10.88 8.53
CA ILE A 118 -10.58 -11.37 7.83
C ILE A 118 -9.57 -11.98 8.80
N LEU A 119 -9.37 -11.38 9.98
CA LEU A 119 -8.51 -11.93 11.03
C LEU A 119 -9.06 -13.26 11.59
N ALA A 120 -10.39 -13.43 11.68
CA ALA A 120 -11.02 -14.71 12.02
C ALA A 120 -10.82 -15.77 10.93
N LEU A 121 -10.93 -15.40 9.65
CA LEU A 121 -10.65 -16.30 8.51
C LEU A 121 -9.17 -16.71 8.45
N LEU A 122 -8.25 -15.78 8.72
CA LEU A 122 -6.82 -16.06 8.86
C LEU A 122 -6.56 -17.07 9.99
N SER A 123 -7.18 -16.88 11.15
CA SER A 123 -7.08 -17.82 12.28
C SER A 123 -7.64 -19.19 11.96
N PHE A 124 -8.78 -19.26 11.29
CA PHE A 124 -9.38 -20.53 10.85
C PHE A 124 -8.50 -21.26 9.83
N ASP A 125 -7.95 -20.55 8.83
CA ASP A 125 -7.01 -21.12 7.86
C ASP A 125 -5.71 -21.63 8.53
N ARG A 126 -5.17 -20.90 9.51
CA ARG A 126 -4.05 -21.37 10.34
C ARG A 126 -4.42 -22.58 11.19
N PHE A 127 -5.59 -22.57 11.82
CA PHE A 127 -6.11 -23.68 12.62
C PHE A 127 -6.27 -24.95 11.78
N LEU A 128 -6.92 -24.87 10.61
CA LEU A 128 -7.02 -25.98 9.66
C LEU A 128 -5.63 -26.47 9.26
N ALA A 129 -4.72 -25.56 8.89
CA ALA A 129 -3.37 -25.94 8.49
C ALA A 129 -2.64 -26.70 9.61
N VAL A 130 -2.60 -26.17 10.83
CA VAL A 130 -1.84 -26.71 11.98
C VAL A 130 -2.48 -27.97 12.56
N CYS A 131 -3.80 -27.97 12.75
CA CYS A 131 -4.50 -29.07 13.44
C CYS A 131 -4.89 -30.22 12.50
N TYR A 132 -5.33 -29.90 11.27
CA TYR A 132 -6.00 -30.81 10.33
C TYR A 132 -5.48 -30.64 8.89
N SER A 133 -4.17 -30.79 8.69
CA SER A 133 -3.49 -30.48 7.41
C SER A 133 -4.13 -31.08 6.16
N ALA A 134 -4.67 -32.31 6.21
CA ALA A 134 -5.40 -32.91 5.09
C ALA A 134 -6.70 -32.15 4.77
N LYS A 135 -7.50 -31.78 5.78
CA LYS A 135 -8.71 -30.96 5.60
C LYS A 135 -8.38 -29.55 5.07
N SER A 136 -7.23 -28.99 5.47
CA SER A 136 -6.75 -27.70 4.96
C SER A 136 -6.51 -27.71 3.44
N ILE A 137 -5.98 -28.80 2.88
CA ILE A 137 -5.79 -28.95 1.43
C ILE A 137 -7.15 -28.99 0.71
N VAL A 138 -8.06 -29.85 1.17
CA VAL A 138 -9.40 -30.02 0.56
C VAL A 138 -10.26 -28.76 0.68
N TRP A 139 -10.14 -28.01 1.79
CA TRP A 139 -10.83 -26.73 1.95
C TRP A 139 -10.28 -25.67 0.98
N ARG A 140 -8.95 -25.55 0.83
CA ARG A 140 -8.33 -24.60 -0.11
C ARG A 140 -8.54 -24.93 -1.59
N SER A 141 -8.83 -26.18 -1.95
CA SER A 141 -9.18 -26.53 -3.34
C SER A 141 -10.65 -26.32 -3.68
N ARG A 142 -11.53 -26.20 -2.66
CA ARG A 142 -12.99 -25.98 -2.85
C ARG A 142 -13.43 -24.54 -2.62
N VAL A 143 -12.73 -23.78 -1.77
CA VAL A 143 -13.11 -22.39 -1.44
C VAL A 143 -12.31 -21.39 -2.27
N ASN A 144 -13.01 -20.63 -3.13
CA ASN A 144 -12.44 -19.46 -3.78
C ASN A 144 -12.32 -18.31 -2.76
N PRO A 145 -11.10 -17.82 -2.43
CA PRO A 145 -10.93 -16.77 -1.43
C PRO A 145 -11.54 -15.43 -1.86
N ASN A 146 -11.59 -15.14 -3.16
CA ASN A 146 -12.12 -13.86 -3.65
C ASN A 146 -13.63 -13.77 -3.43
N ILE A 147 -14.37 -14.86 -3.71
CA ILE A 147 -15.82 -14.94 -3.45
C ILE A 147 -16.08 -14.79 -1.95
N LEU A 148 -15.32 -15.50 -1.12
CA LEU A 148 -15.45 -15.42 0.34
C LEU A 148 -15.21 -13.98 0.85
N LEU A 149 -14.19 -13.30 0.32
CA LEU A 149 -13.88 -11.91 0.71
C LEU A 149 -14.95 -10.93 0.21
N ILE A 150 -15.49 -11.08 -0.99
CA ILE A 150 -16.62 -10.27 -1.48
C ILE A 150 -17.82 -10.40 -0.54
N LEU A 151 -18.13 -11.61 -0.05
CA LEU A 151 -19.17 -11.84 0.96
C LEU A 151 -18.84 -11.16 2.29
N VAL A 152 -17.57 -11.13 2.74
CA VAL A 152 -17.14 -10.39 3.93
C VAL A 152 -17.34 -8.89 3.77
N TRP A 153 -16.98 -8.32 2.62
CA TRP A 153 -17.22 -6.90 2.33
C TRP A 153 -18.72 -6.57 2.35
N ILE A 154 -19.55 -7.34 1.62
CA ILE A 154 -21.01 -7.15 1.59
C ILE A 154 -21.60 -7.24 3.01
N LEU A 155 -21.22 -8.25 3.79
CA LEU A 155 -21.67 -8.40 5.18
C LEU A 155 -21.25 -7.21 6.06
N SER A 156 -20.03 -6.71 5.88
CA SER A 156 -19.50 -5.57 6.65
C SER A 156 -20.20 -4.25 6.30
N PHE A 157 -20.55 -4.04 5.03
CA PHE A 157 -21.43 -2.93 4.62
C PHE A 157 -22.83 -3.08 5.23
N LEU A 158 -23.47 -4.26 5.10
CA LEU A 158 -24.81 -4.52 5.63
C LEU A 158 -24.91 -4.30 7.15
N LEU A 159 -23.91 -4.73 7.91
CA LEU A 159 -23.83 -4.52 9.37
C LEU A 159 -23.65 -3.04 9.76
N MET A 160 -23.12 -2.20 8.87
CA MET A 160 -22.97 -0.75 9.10
C MET A 160 -24.14 0.08 8.57
N LEU A 161 -24.98 -0.43 7.66
CA LEU A 161 -26.11 0.33 7.10
C LEU A 161 -27.00 1.00 8.17
N PRO A 162 -27.42 0.33 9.27
CA PRO A 162 -28.23 0.99 10.29
C PRO A 162 -27.51 2.19 10.92
N ILE A 163 -26.23 2.02 11.27
CA ILE A 163 -25.43 3.07 11.91
C ILE A 163 -25.28 4.27 10.98
N ILE A 164 -25.01 4.03 9.68
CA ILE A 164 -24.84 5.10 8.67
C ILE A 164 -26.15 5.84 8.38
N ILE A 165 -27.30 5.17 8.42
CA ILE A 165 -28.61 5.83 8.31
C ILE A 165 -28.75 6.87 9.43
N PHE A 166 -28.41 6.48 10.66
CA PHE A 166 -28.51 7.29 11.87
C PHE A 166 -27.33 8.27 12.11
N THR A 167 -26.22 8.16 11.38
CA THR A 167 -25.16 9.20 11.38
C THR A 167 -25.69 10.53 10.84
N SER A 168 -25.54 11.62 11.58
CA SER A 168 -26.00 12.96 11.19
C SER A 168 -25.02 14.05 11.63
N LEU A 169 -25.30 15.28 11.19
CA LEU A 169 -24.73 16.47 11.80
C LEU A 169 -25.70 17.00 12.85
N GLN A 170 -25.22 17.13 14.09
CA GLN A 170 -25.86 17.92 15.14
C GLN A 170 -25.27 19.33 15.11
N ARG A 171 -26.06 20.35 15.43
CA ARG A 171 -25.57 21.71 15.67
C ARG A 171 -26.00 22.15 17.05
N GLU A 172 -25.18 22.92 17.74
CA GLU A 172 -25.65 23.61 18.94
C GLU A 172 -26.52 24.81 18.56
N THR A 173 -27.69 24.93 19.20
CA THR A 173 -28.47 26.17 19.23
C THR A 173 -28.25 26.84 20.59
N SER A 174 -27.08 27.45 20.75
CA SER A 174 -26.70 28.20 21.96
C SER A 174 -27.69 29.35 22.17
N SER A 175 -28.67 29.17 23.06
CA SER A 175 -29.81 30.08 23.24
C SER A 175 -29.47 31.41 23.93
N SER A 176 -28.18 31.70 24.15
CA SER A 176 -27.70 32.75 25.06
C SER A 176 -26.50 33.56 24.53
N SER A 177 -26.14 33.50 23.25
CA SER A 177 -25.11 34.40 22.68
C SER A 177 -25.32 34.70 21.19
N SER A 178 -25.41 35.99 20.85
CA SER A 178 -25.34 36.46 19.46
C SER A 178 -23.89 36.41 18.94
N ASN A 179 -23.74 36.07 17.66
CA ASN A 179 -22.50 36.12 16.88
C ASN A 179 -21.39 35.08 17.17
N SER A 180 -21.63 34.06 17.99
CA SER A 180 -20.80 32.85 17.99
C SER A 180 -21.18 31.93 16.82
N SER A 181 -20.19 31.43 16.06
CA SER A 181 -20.41 30.45 15.00
C SER A 181 -20.93 29.13 15.57
N SER A 182 -22.11 28.67 15.15
CA SER A 182 -22.72 27.44 15.67
C SER A 182 -21.87 26.22 15.36
N ASP A 183 -21.28 25.62 16.39
CA ASP A 183 -20.46 24.43 16.22
C ASP A 183 -21.28 23.22 15.76
N VAL A 184 -20.69 22.43 14.87
CA VAL A 184 -21.35 21.35 14.15
C VAL A 184 -20.62 20.05 14.43
N GLN A 185 -21.26 19.09 15.09
CA GLN A 185 -20.65 17.79 15.36
C GLN A 185 -21.19 16.70 14.45
N CYS A 186 -20.30 15.82 14.00
CA CYS A 186 -20.65 14.59 13.28
C CYS A 186 -20.84 13.46 14.28
N THR A 187 -22.07 12.96 14.45
CA THR A 187 -22.45 12.00 15.50
C THR A 187 -23.48 10.99 15.01
N ILE A 188 -23.79 9.98 15.82
CA ILE A 188 -24.80 8.95 15.54
C ILE A 188 -26.05 9.24 16.38
N ILE A 189 -27.15 9.61 15.71
CA ILE A 189 -28.44 9.95 16.34
C ILE A 189 -29.35 8.73 16.22
N LEU A 190 -29.35 7.86 17.23
CA LEU A 190 -30.12 6.61 17.21
C LEU A 190 -31.63 6.90 17.34
N PRO A 191 -32.51 6.20 16.57
CA PRO A 191 -33.95 6.46 16.54
C PRO A 191 -34.68 6.02 17.82
N PHE A 192 -33.95 5.34 18.70
CA PHE A 192 -34.41 4.84 19.98
C PHE A 192 -33.85 5.66 21.16
N SER A 193 -33.41 6.91 20.94
CA SER A 193 -33.03 7.83 22.03
C SER A 193 -34.13 7.91 23.10
N HIS A 194 -35.40 7.95 22.67
CA HIS A 194 -36.60 7.86 23.52
C HIS A 194 -36.76 6.57 24.35
N SER A 195 -35.89 5.56 24.20
CA SER A 195 -35.92 4.33 25.01
C SER A 195 -34.51 3.81 25.31
N ARG A 196 -34.01 4.16 26.51
CA ARG A 196 -32.71 3.70 27.05
C ARG A 196 -32.52 2.17 26.96
N VAL A 197 -33.59 1.39 27.10
CA VAL A 197 -33.54 -0.08 26.98
C VAL A 197 -33.23 -0.51 25.54
N LEU A 198 -33.92 0.05 24.55
CA LEU A 198 -33.67 -0.26 23.13
C LEU A 198 -32.29 0.25 22.66
N TYR A 199 -31.86 1.42 23.15
CA TYR A 199 -30.51 1.95 22.93
C TYR A 199 -29.44 0.97 23.44
N ILE A 200 -29.52 0.54 24.71
CA ILE A 200 -28.57 -0.38 25.32
C ILE A 200 -28.58 -1.73 24.58
N ILE A 201 -29.75 -2.27 24.23
CA ILE A 201 -29.86 -3.50 23.44
C ILE A 201 -29.17 -3.36 22.07
N PHE A 202 -29.41 -2.27 21.34
CA PHE A 202 -28.79 -2.05 20.02
C PHE A 202 -27.26 -1.95 20.11
N VAL A 203 -26.74 -1.21 21.09
CA VAL A 203 -25.29 -1.01 21.24
C VAL A 203 -24.61 -2.27 21.78
N ALA A 204 -25.23 -2.99 22.73
CA ALA A 204 -24.73 -4.27 23.22
C ALA A 204 -24.75 -5.36 22.13
N HIS A 205 -25.80 -5.43 21.32
CA HIS A 205 -25.89 -6.31 20.13
C HIS A 205 -24.77 -5.98 19.13
N THR A 206 -24.60 -4.70 18.80
CA THR A 206 -23.54 -4.21 17.91
C THR A 206 -22.15 -4.62 18.42
N ALA A 207 -21.83 -4.38 19.68
CA ALA A 207 -20.54 -4.79 20.27
C ALA A 207 -20.39 -6.33 20.37
N THR A 208 -21.49 -7.06 20.59
CA THR A 208 -21.47 -8.53 20.65
C THR A 208 -21.05 -9.13 19.31
N ILE A 209 -21.59 -8.61 18.19
CA ILE A 209 -21.24 -9.06 16.84
C ILE A 209 -19.88 -8.49 16.39
N ALA A 210 -19.62 -7.20 16.62
CA ALA A 210 -18.42 -6.50 16.16
C ALA A 210 -17.14 -6.84 16.95
N TYR A 211 -17.28 -7.32 18.18
CA TYR A 211 -16.14 -7.53 19.09
C TYR A 211 -16.19 -8.87 19.82
N PHE A 212 -17.21 -9.15 20.64
CA PHE A 212 -17.18 -10.29 21.57
C PHE A 212 -17.23 -11.67 20.89
N ILE A 213 -18.09 -11.87 19.88
CA ILE A 213 -18.16 -13.15 19.15
C ILE A 213 -16.85 -13.45 18.41
N PRO A 214 -16.26 -12.52 17.63
CA PRO A 214 -14.93 -12.70 17.07
C PRO A 214 -13.85 -12.94 18.13
N LEU A 215 -13.80 -12.13 19.21
CA LEU A 215 -12.85 -12.27 20.32
C LEU A 215 -12.82 -13.69 20.89
N LEU A 216 -14.00 -14.25 21.23
CA LEU A 216 -14.10 -15.59 21.81
C LEU A 216 -13.70 -16.69 20.82
N LEU A 217 -14.14 -16.59 19.56
CA LEU A 217 -13.77 -17.52 18.49
C LEU A 217 -12.25 -17.52 18.24
N MET A 218 -11.64 -16.34 18.29
CA MET A 218 -10.20 -16.13 18.12
C MET A 218 -9.43 -16.78 19.28
N ILE A 219 -9.75 -16.44 20.53
CA ILE A 219 -9.14 -17.03 21.73
C ILE A 219 -9.21 -18.57 21.67
N TYR A 220 -10.37 -19.13 21.32
CA TYR A 220 -10.54 -20.57 21.15
C TYR A 220 -9.58 -21.17 20.10
N PHE A 221 -9.48 -20.58 18.90
CA PHE A 221 -8.51 -21.04 17.90
C PHE A 221 -7.06 -20.89 18.39
N HIS A 222 -6.73 -19.82 19.12
CA HIS A 222 -5.37 -19.55 19.61
C HIS A 222 -4.92 -20.61 20.61
N ILE A 223 -5.74 -20.90 21.63
CA ILE A 223 -5.49 -21.96 22.62
C ILE A 223 -5.27 -23.31 21.91
N ARG A 224 -6.16 -23.66 20.96
CA ARG A 224 -6.07 -24.94 20.23
C ARG A 224 -4.83 -25.03 19.34
N ILE A 225 -4.42 -23.93 18.71
CA ILE A 225 -3.20 -23.85 17.88
C ILE A 225 -1.95 -23.98 18.75
N VAL A 226 -1.86 -23.23 19.86
CA VAL A 226 -0.69 -23.26 20.77
C VAL A 226 -0.51 -24.64 21.38
N HIS A 227 -1.58 -25.23 21.93
CA HIS A 227 -1.59 -26.59 22.46
C HIS A 227 -1.15 -27.62 21.40
N ARG A 228 -1.69 -27.53 20.18
CA ARG A 228 -1.33 -28.45 19.08
C ARG A 228 0.14 -28.32 18.63
N LEU A 229 0.72 -27.12 18.71
CA LEU A 229 2.14 -26.90 18.46
C LEU A 229 3.00 -27.50 19.59
N GLN A 230 2.65 -27.24 20.85
CA GLN A 230 3.34 -27.76 22.02
C GLN A 230 3.39 -29.31 22.00
N CYS A 231 2.25 -29.98 21.83
CA CYS A 231 2.19 -31.45 21.78
C CYS A 231 2.93 -32.09 20.58
N ARG A 232 3.26 -31.32 19.54
CA ARG A 232 3.99 -31.81 18.35
C ARG A 232 5.52 -31.71 18.48
N ILE A 233 6.03 -30.82 19.34
CA ILE A 233 7.47 -30.57 19.49
C ILE A 233 8.27 -31.79 19.97
N PRO A 234 7.80 -32.61 20.95
CA PRO A 234 8.59 -33.74 21.46
C PRO A 234 8.74 -34.93 20.50
N LYS A 235 7.91 -35.05 19.46
CA LYS A 235 7.68 -36.33 18.76
C LYS A 235 8.11 -36.39 17.28
N GLN A 236 8.99 -35.49 16.77
CA GLN A 236 9.32 -35.49 15.34
C GLN A 236 10.81 -35.31 14.98
N HIS A 237 11.29 -36.22 14.12
CA HIS A 237 12.70 -36.39 13.77
C HIS A 237 13.28 -35.29 12.84
N ARG A 238 14.62 -35.23 12.75
CA ARG A 238 15.44 -34.11 12.24
C ARG A 238 15.02 -33.53 10.87
N ARG A 239 14.47 -34.34 9.94
CA ARG A 239 14.09 -33.94 8.57
C ARG A 239 12.88 -32.98 8.47
N SER A 240 11.98 -32.89 9.46
CA SER A 240 10.77 -32.03 9.39
C SER A 240 11.01 -30.55 9.73
N ARG A 241 12.16 -30.22 10.34
CA ARG A 241 12.37 -28.98 11.10
C ARG A 241 12.16 -27.68 10.30
N THR A 242 12.50 -27.63 9.02
CA THR A 242 12.39 -26.40 8.20
C THR A 242 10.94 -26.02 7.91
N SER A 243 10.12 -26.97 7.43
CA SER A 243 8.68 -26.76 7.18
C SER A 243 7.93 -26.39 8.47
N MET A 244 8.26 -27.06 9.58
CA MET A 244 7.72 -26.72 10.90
C MET A 244 8.13 -25.32 11.39
N ARG A 245 9.36 -24.87 11.15
CA ARG A 245 9.82 -23.50 11.49
C ARG A 245 9.00 -22.45 10.73
N THR A 246 8.80 -22.61 9.43
CA THR A 246 7.98 -21.68 8.63
C THR A 246 6.53 -21.67 9.11
N ARG A 247 5.92 -22.84 9.37
CA ARG A 247 4.59 -22.92 9.98
C ARG A 247 4.50 -22.24 11.34
N ARG A 248 5.49 -22.43 12.22
CA ARG A 248 5.54 -21.78 13.55
C ARG A 248 5.68 -20.26 13.42
N ARG A 249 6.55 -19.76 12.54
CA ARG A 249 6.69 -18.31 12.27
C ARG A 249 5.38 -17.68 11.80
N VAL A 250 4.75 -18.22 10.76
CA VAL A 250 3.48 -17.67 10.25
C VAL A 250 2.31 -17.89 11.22
N THR A 251 2.41 -18.87 12.13
CA THR A 251 1.47 -18.96 13.26
C THR A 251 1.69 -17.83 14.25
N ILE A 252 2.92 -17.60 14.71
CA ILE A 252 3.26 -16.51 15.63
C ILE A 252 2.86 -15.15 15.04
N LEU A 253 3.07 -14.93 13.73
CA LEU A 253 2.59 -13.75 13.01
C LEU A 253 1.09 -13.52 13.22
N VAL A 254 0.25 -14.55 13.01
CA VAL A 254 -1.21 -14.43 13.19
C VAL A 254 -1.58 -14.23 14.66
N LEU A 255 -0.93 -14.94 15.60
CA LEU A 255 -1.13 -14.72 17.04
C LEU A 255 -0.81 -13.26 17.43
N SER A 256 0.34 -12.72 16.99
CA SER A 256 0.77 -11.35 17.31
C SER A 256 -0.12 -10.27 16.72
N VAL A 257 -0.55 -10.43 15.45
CA VAL A 257 -1.50 -9.49 14.81
C VAL A 257 -2.80 -9.42 15.60
N ILE A 258 -3.27 -10.55 16.10
CA ILE A 258 -4.54 -10.63 16.81
C ILE A 258 -4.38 -10.13 18.24
N THR A 259 -3.27 -10.42 18.93
CA THR A 259 -2.96 -9.79 20.22
C THR A 259 -2.92 -8.25 20.10
N VAL A 260 -2.31 -7.70 19.04
CA VAL A 260 -2.34 -6.25 18.78
C VAL A 260 -3.76 -5.75 18.53
N HIS A 261 -4.54 -6.43 17.68
CA HIS A 261 -5.93 -6.06 17.41
C HIS A 261 -6.77 -6.03 18.70
N LEU A 262 -6.62 -7.04 19.58
CA LEU A 262 -7.34 -7.06 20.86
C LEU A 262 -6.90 -5.93 21.79
N LEU A 263 -5.59 -5.69 21.93
CA LEU A 263 -5.07 -4.61 22.79
C LEU A 263 -5.44 -3.21 22.28
N CYS A 264 -5.53 -3.02 20.97
CA CYS A 264 -5.86 -1.74 20.36
C CYS A 264 -7.39 -1.48 20.31
N CYS A 265 -8.20 -2.50 20.06
CA CYS A 265 -9.66 -2.36 20.04
C CYS A 265 -10.27 -2.33 21.45
N SER A 266 -9.67 -2.97 22.45
CA SER A 266 -10.24 -3.07 23.81
C SER A 266 -10.58 -1.71 24.42
N PRO A 267 -9.72 -0.67 24.41
CA PRO A 267 -10.02 0.60 25.10
C PRO A 267 -11.16 1.36 24.45
N TYR A 268 -11.25 1.35 23.11
CA TYR A 268 -12.37 1.94 22.38
C TYR A 268 -13.69 1.25 22.75
N TRP A 269 -13.77 -0.07 22.63
CA TRP A 269 -15.01 -0.81 22.93
C TRP A 269 -15.37 -0.73 24.42
N ALA A 270 -14.40 -0.77 25.34
CA ALA A 270 -14.63 -0.58 26.77
C ALA A 270 -15.20 0.81 27.06
N PHE A 271 -14.60 1.88 26.52
CA PHE A 271 -15.09 3.25 26.67
C PHE A 271 -16.53 3.38 26.15
N GLN A 272 -16.81 2.88 24.93
CA GLN A 272 -18.16 2.92 24.36
C GLN A 272 -19.19 2.15 25.20
N MET A 273 -18.83 0.99 25.76
CA MET A 273 -19.69 0.25 26.69
C MET A 273 -19.95 1.05 27.98
N PHE A 274 -18.90 1.57 28.63
CA PHE A 274 -19.03 2.32 29.89
C PHE A 274 -19.85 3.61 29.74
N MET A 275 -19.69 4.34 28.62
CA MET A 275 -20.55 5.46 28.26
C MET A 275 -22.01 5.02 28.07
N THR A 276 -22.23 3.96 27.27
CA THR A 276 -23.57 3.43 26.94
C THR A 276 -24.40 3.03 28.17
N VAL A 277 -23.78 2.38 29.15
CA VAL A 277 -24.50 1.99 30.39
C VAL A 277 -24.66 3.14 31.38
N GLY A 278 -23.89 4.23 31.22
CA GLY A 278 -23.87 5.38 32.12
C GLY A 278 -22.99 5.20 33.36
N LEU A 279 -21.89 4.44 33.25
CA LEU A 279 -20.93 4.23 34.34
C LEU A 279 -19.81 5.29 34.40
N LEU A 280 -19.74 6.20 33.43
CA LEU A 280 -18.81 7.32 33.40
C LEU A 280 -19.54 8.64 33.67
N PRO A 281 -19.03 9.52 34.57
CA PRO A 281 -19.62 10.82 34.82
C PRO A 281 -19.42 11.74 33.60
N GLN A 282 -20.51 12.19 32.98
CA GLN A 282 -20.46 12.91 31.71
C GLN A 282 -19.67 14.22 31.79
N ASN A 283 -19.78 14.95 32.90
CA ASN A 283 -19.11 16.25 33.10
C ASN A 283 -17.61 16.12 33.45
N SER A 284 -16.94 15.05 33.01
CA SER A 284 -15.53 14.81 33.30
C SER A 284 -14.63 15.18 32.11
N SER A 285 -13.65 16.05 32.37
CA SER A 285 -12.61 16.42 31.41
C SER A 285 -11.75 15.24 30.93
N PHE A 286 -11.82 14.08 31.60
CA PHE A 286 -11.17 12.84 31.17
C PHE A 286 -11.81 12.20 29.92
N LEU A 287 -13.08 12.46 29.62
CA LEU A 287 -13.78 11.73 28.56
C LEU A 287 -13.24 12.04 27.15
N PHE A 288 -12.83 13.28 26.88
CA PHE A 288 -12.23 13.65 25.60
C PHE A 288 -10.85 12.99 25.38
N PRO A 289 -9.88 13.05 26.32
CA PRO A 289 -8.67 12.26 26.22
C PRO A 289 -8.94 10.75 26.09
N ALA A 290 -9.85 10.18 26.88
CA ALA A 290 -10.15 8.74 26.84
C ALA A 290 -10.73 8.29 25.49
N SER A 291 -11.70 9.02 24.96
CA SER A 291 -12.28 8.77 23.63
C SER A 291 -11.22 8.91 22.52
N SER A 292 -10.42 9.98 22.59
CA SER A 292 -9.38 10.28 21.60
C SER A 292 -8.24 9.26 21.59
N ILE A 293 -7.83 8.77 22.77
CA ILE A 293 -6.86 7.67 22.91
C ILE A 293 -7.47 6.36 22.35
N GLY A 294 -8.74 6.08 22.64
CA GLY A 294 -9.45 4.92 22.09
C GLY A 294 -9.44 4.90 20.56
N GLN A 295 -9.80 6.03 19.93
CA GLN A 295 -9.78 6.15 18.47
C GLN A 295 -8.35 6.13 17.89
N PHE A 296 -7.37 6.75 18.55
CA PHE A 296 -5.96 6.68 18.17
C PHE A 296 -5.45 5.22 18.12
N LEU A 297 -5.81 4.39 19.09
CA LEU A 297 -5.42 2.99 19.09
C LEU A 297 -6.03 2.19 17.92
N LEU A 298 -7.20 2.56 17.41
CA LEU A 298 -7.74 1.96 16.17
C LEU A 298 -6.88 2.32 14.94
N PHE A 299 -6.31 3.52 14.87
CA PHE A 299 -5.33 3.86 13.83
C PHE A 299 -4.01 3.10 14.02
N VAL A 300 -3.54 2.93 15.27
CA VAL A 300 -2.36 2.09 15.58
C VAL A 300 -2.57 0.65 15.09
N ASN A 301 -3.74 0.05 15.32
CA ASN A 301 -4.12 -1.29 14.86
C ASN A 301 -3.87 -1.46 13.35
N SER A 302 -4.50 -0.61 12.53
CA SER A 302 -4.40 -0.61 11.07
C SER A 302 -2.97 -0.34 10.55
N SER A 303 -2.18 0.45 11.28
CA SER A 303 -0.77 0.71 10.94
C SER A 303 0.20 -0.43 11.32
N THR A 304 -0.17 -1.28 12.29
CA THR A 304 0.73 -2.31 12.84
C THR A 304 0.71 -3.61 12.03
N ASN A 305 -0.34 -3.83 11.23
CA ASN A 305 -0.47 -5.01 10.36
C ASN A 305 0.76 -5.21 9.44
N PRO A 306 1.19 -4.23 8.62
CA PRO A 306 2.43 -4.31 7.83
C PRO A 306 3.70 -4.57 8.64
N ILE A 307 3.84 -3.95 9.83
CA ILE A 307 5.00 -4.11 10.71
C ILE A 307 5.16 -5.59 11.09
N LEU A 308 4.08 -6.23 11.51
CA LEU A 308 4.10 -7.63 11.93
C LEU A 308 4.39 -8.58 10.74
N TYR A 309 3.98 -8.22 9.53
CA TYR A 309 4.35 -8.96 8.32
C TYR A 309 5.84 -8.79 7.99
N ALA A 310 6.40 -7.58 8.12
CA ALA A 310 7.81 -7.28 7.87
C ALA A 310 8.76 -8.01 8.83
N PHE A 311 8.43 -8.04 10.13
CA PHE A 311 9.29 -8.67 11.14
C PHE A 311 9.17 -10.20 11.17
N ILE A 312 7.98 -10.76 10.94
CA ILE A 312 7.71 -12.20 11.22
C ILE A 312 7.64 -13.05 9.93
N SER A 313 7.34 -12.46 8.76
CA SER A 313 7.40 -13.16 7.47
C SER A 313 8.70 -12.84 6.71
N GLU A 314 9.62 -13.80 6.75
CA GLU A 314 10.90 -13.79 6.04
C GLU A 314 10.77 -13.52 4.52
N ILE A 315 9.63 -13.92 3.93
CA ILE A 315 9.31 -13.68 2.52
C ILE A 315 8.94 -12.21 2.29
N PHE A 316 8.05 -11.63 3.12
CA PHE A 316 7.73 -10.20 3.04
C PHE A 316 8.97 -9.36 3.32
N ARG A 317 9.76 -9.68 4.35
CA ARG A 317 11.02 -8.98 4.64
C ARG A 317 11.96 -8.96 3.44
N THR A 318 12.15 -10.09 2.77
CA THR A 318 13.01 -10.19 1.58
C THR A 318 12.44 -9.42 0.39
N SER A 319 11.11 -9.43 0.18
CA SER A 319 10.46 -8.63 -0.86
C SER A 319 10.52 -7.12 -0.57
N PHE A 320 10.31 -6.68 0.67
CA PHE A 320 10.44 -5.28 1.08
C PHE A 320 11.89 -4.81 0.90
N GLN A 321 12.87 -5.59 1.37
CA GLN A 321 14.29 -5.31 1.15
C GLN A 321 14.63 -5.19 -0.35
N ARG A 322 14.01 -6.01 -1.21
CA ARG A 322 14.16 -5.89 -2.67
C ARG A 322 13.53 -4.63 -3.25
N VAL A 323 12.35 -4.20 -2.78
CA VAL A 323 11.76 -2.94 -3.25
C VAL A 323 12.66 -1.75 -2.89
N PHE A 324 13.14 -1.66 -1.65
CA PHE A 324 14.05 -0.59 -1.23
C PHE A 324 15.45 -0.68 -1.88
N SER A 325 15.96 -1.89 -2.16
CA SER A 325 17.21 -2.04 -2.92
C SER A 325 17.05 -1.76 -4.41
N CYS A 326 15.88 -2.04 -5.00
CA CYS A 326 15.59 -1.67 -6.39
C CYS A 326 15.40 -0.16 -6.54
N LEU A 327 14.68 0.51 -5.63
CA LEU A 327 14.58 1.98 -5.63
C LEU A 327 15.95 2.66 -5.56
N SER A 328 16.93 2.05 -4.87
CA SER A 328 18.32 2.51 -4.80
C SER A 328 19.26 1.84 -5.81
N ALA A 329 18.75 1.03 -6.74
CA ALA A 329 19.48 0.50 -7.91
C ALA A 329 19.04 1.20 -9.20
N ASP A 330 17.75 1.46 -9.35
CA ASP A 330 17.14 2.23 -10.44
C ASP A 330 17.70 3.67 -10.50
N GLN A 331 17.79 4.34 -9.34
CA GLN A 331 18.53 5.61 -9.24
C GLN A 331 20.01 5.48 -9.63
N ARG A 332 20.67 4.34 -9.37
CA ARG A 332 22.06 4.11 -9.78
C ARG A 332 22.17 3.85 -11.28
N GLN A 333 21.22 3.14 -11.90
CA GLN A 333 21.17 2.96 -13.35
C GLN A 333 20.92 4.30 -14.06
N LEU A 334 19.93 5.08 -13.63
CA LEU A 334 19.67 6.43 -14.18
C LEU A 334 20.87 7.38 -14.01
N MET A 335 21.60 7.28 -12.90
CA MET A 335 22.83 8.06 -12.69
C MET A 335 23.99 7.57 -13.56
N GLN A 336 24.13 6.26 -13.77
CA GLN A 336 25.10 5.66 -14.69
C GLN A 336 24.79 5.98 -16.15
N GLU A 337 23.54 5.93 -16.59
CA GLU A 337 23.12 6.32 -17.95
C GLU A 337 23.39 7.80 -18.21
N ARG A 338 23.07 8.70 -17.27
CA ARG A 338 23.45 10.12 -17.37
C ARG A 338 24.96 10.31 -17.45
N THR A 339 25.74 9.53 -16.69
CA THR A 339 27.21 9.59 -16.72
C THR A 339 27.77 9.08 -18.06
N MET A 340 27.25 7.96 -18.58
CA MET A 340 27.65 7.39 -19.86
C MET A 340 27.25 8.29 -21.04
N MET A 341 26.07 8.93 -21.01
CA MET A 341 25.69 9.96 -21.98
C MET A 341 26.59 11.20 -21.91
N HIS A 342 27.00 11.63 -20.71
CA HIS A 342 27.93 12.74 -20.58
C HIS A 342 29.31 12.40 -21.16
N GLN A 343 29.84 11.20 -20.86
CA GLN A 343 31.10 10.71 -21.42
C GLN A 343 31.03 10.49 -22.95
N SER A 344 29.91 10.02 -23.49
CA SER A 344 29.75 9.84 -24.94
C SER A 344 29.65 11.17 -25.69
N MET A 345 29.03 12.20 -25.10
CA MET A 345 29.03 13.56 -25.64
C MET A 345 30.44 14.20 -25.64
N ILE A 346 31.21 14.06 -24.56
CA ILE A 346 32.62 14.52 -24.50
C ILE A 346 33.44 13.81 -25.58
N GLY A 347 33.37 12.48 -25.63
CA GLY A 347 34.07 11.68 -26.65
C GLY A 347 33.54 11.87 -28.08
N ALA A 348 32.41 12.55 -28.29
CA ALA A 348 31.96 13.00 -29.61
C ALA A 348 32.58 14.36 -29.97
N ALA A 349 32.59 15.31 -29.03
CA ALA A 349 33.24 16.61 -29.19
C ALA A 349 34.75 16.46 -29.49
N ASP A 350 35.45 15.58 -28.78
CA ASP A 350 36.88 15.32 -29.03
C ASP A 350 37.15 14.74 -30.42
N ARG A 351 36.27 13.88 -30.94
CA ARG A 351 36.37 13.36 -32.31
C ARG A 351 36.09 14.45 -33.35
N ILE A 352 35.15 15.36 -33.11
CA ILE A 352 34.92 16.53 -33.98
C ILE A 352 36.16 17.45 -33.97
N ASN A 353 36.72 17.74 -32.79
CA ASN A 353 37.93 18.55 -32.64
C ASN A 353 39.14 17.92 -33.38
N TYR A 354 39.33 16.60 -33.23
CA TYR A 354 40.37 15.85 -33.95
C TYR A 354 40.18 15.89 -35.47
N LEU A 355 38.95 15.67 -35.96
CA LEU A 355 38.64 15.73 -37.40
C LEU A 355 38.84 17.13 -37.97
N GLN A 356 38.48 18.19 -37.25
CA GLN A 356 38.76 19.58 -37.64
C GLN A 356 40.26 19.90 -37.65
N SER A 357 41.04 19.36 -36.71
CA SER A 357 42.51 19.50 -36.70
C SER A 357 43.15 18.78 -37.90
N ARG A 358 42.66 17.57 -38.21
CA ARG A 358 43.14 16.77 -39.34
C ARG A 358 42.78 17.41 -40.68
N THR A 359 41.56 17.92 -40.88
CA THR A 359 41.22 18.65 -42.12
C THR A 359 42.02 19.93 -42.27
N LYS A 360 42.19 20.75 -41.22
CA LYS A 360 43.08 21.92 -41.24
C LYS A 360 44.51 21.55 -41.67
N THR A 361 45.00 20.38 -41.27
CA THR A 361 46.33 19.88 -41.64
C THR A 361 46.36 19.42 -43.11
N THR A 362 45.39 18.60 -43.55
CA THR A 362 45.30 18.14 -44.95
C THR A 362 45.10 19.29 -45.93
N THR A 363 44.28 20.29 -45.60
CA THR A 363 44.09 21.49 -46.45
C THR A 363 45.39 22.29 -46.57
N ARG A 364 46.19 22.42 -45.50
CA ARG A 364 47.52 23.06 -45.59
C ARG A 364 48.46 22.30 -46.52
N ILE A 365 48.50 20.97 -46.43
CA ILE A 365 49.34 20.12 -47.31
C ILE A 365 48.90 20.28 -48.77
N LEU A 366 47.61 20.13 -49.07
CA LEU A 366 47.09 20.25 -50.45
C LEU A 366 47.31 21.64 -51.06
N ILE A 367 47.22 22.72 -50.27
CA ILE A 367 47.58 24.06 -50.74
C ILE A 367 49.07 24.15 -51.07
N ASN A 368 49.93 23.57 -50.24
CA ASN A 368 51.38 23.59 -50.44
C ASN A 368 51.80 22.76 -51.67
N ASP A 369 51.23 21.56 -51.83
CA ASP A 369 51.43 20.70 -53.00
C ASP A 369 50.94 21.37 -54.28
N HIS A 370 49.82 22.12 -54.25
CA HIS A 370 49.29 22.84 -55.41
C HIS A 370 50.13 24.07 -55.79
N ILE A 371 50.73 24.76 -54.80
CA ILE A 371 51.73 25.81 -55.06
C ILE A 371 52.98 25.19 -55.73
N GLN A 372 53.41 24.03 -55.24
CA GLN A 372 54.60 23.35 -55.76
C GLN A 372 54.38 22.73 -57.14
N SER A 373 53.18 22.20 -57.45
CA SER A 373 52.85 21.69 -58.78
C SER A 373 52.81 22.79 -59.83
N HIS A 374 52.27 23.97 -59.50
CA HIS A 374 52.32 25.14 -60.39
C HIS A 374 53.76 25.54 -60.74
N GLN A 375 54.69 25.52 -59.78
CA GLN A 375 56.11 25.79 -60.07
C GLN A 375 56.72 24.75 -61.03
N ILE A 376 56.33 23.48 -60.91
CA ILE A 376 56.83 22.39 -61.76
C ILE A 376 56.27 22.48 -63.18
N ASP A 377 54.99 22.83 -63.38
CA ASP A 377 54.40 22.95 -64.72
C ASP A 377 54.95 24.17 -65.49
N TYR A 378 55.26 25.28 -64.80
CA TYR A 378 56.03 26.38 -65.40
C TYR A 378 57.39 25.92 -65.95
N GLN A 379 58.05 24.94 -65.32
CA GLN A 379 59.28 24.36 -65.84
C GLN A 379 59.03 23.34 -66.96
N ARG A 380 58.02 22.46 -66.84
CA ARG A 380 57.72 21.42 -67.85
C ARG A 380 57.27 21.98 -69.21
N LEU A 381 56.58 23.11 -69.22
CA LEU A 381 56.18 23.80 -70.46
C LEU A 381 57.37 24.23 -71.33
N SER A 382 58.59 24.28 -70.79
CA SER A 382 59.79 24.63 -71.55
C SER A 382 60.50 23.45 -72.27
N ILE A 383 60.07 22.19 -72.06
CA ILE A 383 60.92 21.01 -72.36
C ILE A 383 60.40 20.07 -73.47
N SER A 384 59.09 19.95 -73.72
CA SER A 384 58.58 18.82 -74.55
C SER A 384 58.23 19.16 -76.01
N ARG A 385 58.88 18.48 -76.98
CA ARG A 385 58.50 18.43 -78.41
C ARG A 385 58.79 17.06 -79.07
N LYS A 386 57.75 16.51 -79.73
CA LYS A 386 57.67 15.39 -80.71
C LYS A 386 57.69 13.89 -80.24
N PRO A 387 57.09 12.94 -81.01
CA PRO A 387 56.68 11.58 -80.53
C PRO A 387 57.02 10.36 -81.44
N SER A 388 56.78 9.10 -80.95
CA SER A 388 56.56 7.82 -81.70
C SER A 388 56.31 6.62 -80.71
N ASP A 389 55.95 5.35 -81.04
CA ASP A 389 54.73 4.77 -81.68
C ASP A 389 54.54 3.23 -81.36
N ASN A 390 53.38 2.65 -81.70
CA ASN A 390 53.05 1.23 -82.06
C ASN A 390 53.20 -0.01 -81.12
N ASN A 391 52.06 -0.44 -80.52
CA ASN A 391 51.33 -1.74 -80.70
C ASN A 391 51.81 -3.17 -80.27
N LEU A 392 50.80 -4.06 -80.05
CA LEU A 392 50.75 -5.54 -79.77
C LEU A 392 51.10 -6.03 -78.33
N ILE A 393 50.35 -6.85 -77.54
CA ILE A 393 49.30 -7.92 -77.64
C ILE A 393 49.86 -9.37 -77.49
N THR A 394 49.40 -10.17 -76.49
CA THR A 394 48.72 -11.53 -76.61
C THR A 394 48.40 -12.22 -75.24
N ARG A 395 47.43 -13.17 -75.25
CA ARG A 395 46.72 -13.95 -74.17
C ARG A 395 47.52 -15.21 -73.64
N GLN A 396 47.06 -16.23 -72.84
CA GLN A 396 45.73 -16.73 -72.36
C GLN A 396 45.79 -17.84 -71.24
N ILE A 397 44.68 -18.11 -70.48
CA ILE A 397 44.23 -19.38 -69.78
C ILE A 397 45.08 -19.95 -68.59
N ARG A 398 44.59 -20.36 -67.38
CA ARG A 398 43.49 -21.24 -66.83
C ARG A 398 43.84 -22.77 -66.86
N LEU A 399 43.43 -23.67 -65.93
CA LEU A 399 42.29 -23.76 -64.99
C LEU A 399 42.52 -24.83 -63.86
N SER A 400 41.76 -24.76 -62.74
CA SER A 400 41.06 -25.85 -61.99
C SER A 400 41.04 -25.60 -60.45
N SER A 401 40.11 -26.12 -59.61
CA SER A 401 39.04 -27.12 -59.79
C SER A 401 37.78 -26.91 -58.89
N LEU A 402 36.59 -26.96 -59.51
CA LEU A 402 35.27 -27.51 -59.07
C LEU A 402 34.56 -27.17 -57.72
N ALA A 403 33.22 -27.13 -57.83
CA ALA A 403 32.19 -27.19 -56.75
C ALA A 403 31.49 -28.60 -56.78
N PRO A 404 30.25 -28.89 -56.27
CA PRO A 404 28.96 -28.21 -56.50
C PRO A 404 28.06 -28.14 -55.21
N THR A 405 26.73 -27.91 -55.14
CA THR A 405 25.59 -27.87 -56.12
C THR A 405 24.37 -27.06 -55.57
N ALA A 406 23.61 -26.39 -56.45
CA ALA A 406 22.13 -26.26 -56.53
C ALA A 406 21.22 -25.81 -55.33
N SER A 407 20.00 -25.23 -55.50
CA SER A 407 19.35 -24.48 -56.62
C SER A 407 17.88 -24.04 -56.31
N ILE A 408 17.45 -22.83 -56.76
CA ILE A 408 16.03 -22.39 -57.05
C ILE A 408 15.11 -22.24 -55.79
N PHE A 409 14.20 -21.25 -55.57
CA PHE A 409 13.08 -20.67 -56.37
C PHE A 409 12.81 -19.15 -56.09
N ILE A 410 11.79 -18.59 -56.76
CA ILE A 410 11.43 -17.16 -56.88
C ILE A 410 10.04 -16.87 -56.28
N SER A 411 9.82 -15.68 -55.67
CA SER A 411 8.52 -14.95 -55.73
C SER A 411 8.67 -13.48 -55.30
N GLU A 412 7.85 -12.60 -55.89
CA GLU A 412 7.48 -11.24 -55.43
C GLU A 412 6.34 -11.37 -54.36
N THR A 413 5.72 -10.36 -53.72
CA THR A 413 5.24 -9.00 -54.13
C THR A 413 4.95 -8.06 -52.92
N SER A 414 4.63 -6.78 -53.18
CA SER A 414 3.86 -5.79 -52.35
C SER A 414 4.41 -5.36 -50.97
N VAL A 415 4.45 -4.09 -50.50
CA VAL A 415 3.79 -2.76 -50.78
C VAL A 415 2.47 -2.51 -50.01
N VAL A 416 2.29 -1.26 -49.51
CA VAL A 416 1.21 -0.72 -48.62
C VAL A 416 1.35 -1.20 -47.16
N SER A 417 1.31 -0.44 -46.05
CA SER A 417 0.87 0.93 -45.64
C SER A 417 -0.48 1.01 -44.87
N ASP A 418 -0.61 2.06 -44.06
CA ASP A 418 -1.80 2.68 -43.46
C ASP A 418 -2.49 2.09 -42.19
N VAL A 419 -2.96 3.07 -41.38
CA VAL A 419 -3.82 3.06 -40.15
C VAL A 419 -3.27 2.37 -38.89
#